data_AF-A0A258QKU0-F1
#
_entry.id   AF-A0A258QKU0-F1
#
_cell.length_a   1.000
_cell.length_b   1.000
_cell.length_c   1.000
_cell.angle_alpha   90.00
_cell.angle_beta   90.00
_cell.angle_gamma   90.00
#
_symmetry.space_group_name_H-M   'P 1'
#
loop_
_entity.id
_entity.type
_entity.pdbx_description
1 polymer ?
#
loop_
_entity_poly.entity_id
_entity_poly.type
_entity_poly.pdbx_seq_one_letter_code
_entity_poly.pdbx_strand_id
1 'polypeptide(L)'
;FQSYLFLVNAVLAGYGGLEHRNSTALLCKRDQIPQMNTPLDESAYREFLGLCSHEYFHAWLVKRIQPQAFQPYQLDRRNHTRLLWLFEGFTSYYDDLQLLRSKRIDLKTYLKLVANNWNGILRGPGRLKQSLADSSFDAWTKYYQADENTPNAVVSYYGKGALLALGLDLKIRNFTKNRLSLDDIIRAIWHKHGVTLEGIAEDGLDTIVIQVIGSDFTKTWNEFKTRYIFGSEDIPVQRWLPNTITAKPKSHSKLEKIKLQLGMRHTEVNGWLKITHVLDGGAAQLAGLAPGDLLASINGERVTTARLDKVLTSLNPEQVLTICFYRDDLEHECMTVLDLNQLPDQFDLIPTA
;
A
#
# COMPACT_ATOMS: atom_id res chain seq x y z
N PHE A 1 18.20 -7.14 -21.85
CA PHE A 1 19.22 -6.09 -22.09
C PHE A 1 20.60 -6.73 -21.94
N GLN A 2 21.67 -6.12 -22.47
CA GLN A 2 23.05 -6.64 -22.32
C GLN A 2 23.75 -6.12 -21.06
N SER A 3 23.39 -4.90 -20.61
CA SER A 3 23.81 -4.28 -19.35
C SER A 3 22.62 -3.56 -18.70
N TYR A 4 22.71 -3.30 -17.40
CA TYR A 4 21.73 -2.53 -16.64
C TYR A 4 22.44 -1.56 -15.68
N LEU A 5 21.99 -0.30 -15.63
CA LEU A 5 22.60 0.73 -14.80
C LEU A 5 21.64 1.29 -13.74
N PHE A 6 22.05 1.26 -12.48
CA PHE A 6 21.38 1.97 -11.38
C PHE A 6 22.02 3.35 -11.20
N LEU A 7 21.31 4.41 -11.59
CA LEU A 7 21.73 5.80 -11.39
C LEU A 7 21.23 6.27 -10.02
N VAL A 8 22.09 6.29 -9.01
CA VAL A 8 21.69 6.58 -7.63
C VAL A 8 22.04 8.00 -7.22
N ASN A 9 21.02 8.80 -6.89
CA ASN A 9 21.15 10.11 -6.26
C ASN A 9 20.88 10.03 -4.75
N ALA A 10 21.95 10.09 -3.96
CA ALA A 10 21.89 9.94 -2.50
C ALA A 10 21.86 11.29 -1.77
N VAL A 11 20.69 11.68 -1.26
CA VAL A 11 20.40 13.00 -0.67
C VAL A 11 20.12 12.91 0.83
N LEU A 12 19.88 14.05 1.50
CA LEU A 12 19.51 14.05 2.92
C LEU A 12 18.06 13.60 3.16
N ALA A 13 17.15 13.97 2.25
CA ALA A 13 15.75 13.60 2.30
C ALA A 13 15.23 13.42 0.88
N GLY A 14 14.57 12.29 0.63
CA GLY A 14 14.02 11.94 -0.68
C GLY A 14 13.89 10.42 -0.84
N TYR A 15 12.88 10.00 -1.58
CA TYR A 15 12.63 8.61 -1.95
C TYR A 15 11.88 8.57 -3.28
N GLY A 16 12.32 7.74 -4.22
CA GLY A 16 11.63 7.53 -5.49
C GLY A 16 12.50 6.83 -6.52
N GLY A 17 11.86 6.22 -7.52
CA GLY A 17 12.50 5.56 -8.64
C GLY A 17 11.79 5.89 -9.94
N LEU A 18 12.50 5.74 -11.06
CA LEU A 18 11.93 5.82 -12.39
C LEU A 18 12.57 4.76 -13.28
N GLU A 19 11.74 3.96 -13.92
CA GLU A 19 12.13 2.78 -14.67
C GLU A 19 12.44 3.08 -16.14
N HIS A 20 13.53 2.47 -16.63
CA HIS A 20 13.92 2.51 -18.04
C HIS A 20 14.30 1.12 -18.56
N ARG A 21 14.36 0.98 -19.90
CA ARG A 21 14.50 -0.33 -20.57
C ARG A 21 15.76 -1.12 -20.15
N ASN A 22 16.79 -0.42 -19.73
CA ASN A 22 18.10 -0.95 -19.32
C ASN A 22 18.80 -0.06 -18.26
N SER A 23 18.04 0.76 -17.53
CA SER A 23 18.55 1.56 -16.42
C SER A 23 17.41 1.99 -15.51
N THR A 24 17.74 2.59 -14.38
CA THR A 24 16.78 3.29 -13.52
C THR A 24 17.44 4.51 -12.90
N ALA A 25 16.65 5.55 -12.64
CA ALA A 25 17.06 6.71 -11.87
C ALA A 25 16.45 6.63 -10.47
N LEU A 26 17.29 6.58 -9.44
CA LEU A 26 16.90 6.41 -8.04
C LEU A 26 17.20 7.67 -7.23
N LEU A 27 16.27 8.05 -6.37
CA LEU A 27 16.44 9.04 -5.31
C LEU A 27 16.29 8.30 -3.97
N CYS A 28 17.32 8.35 -3.13
CA CYS A 28 17.29 7.72 -1.82
C CYS A 28 17.98 8.58 -0.77
N LYS A 29 17.71 8.32 0.51
CA LYS A 29 18.46 8.93 1.59
C LYS A 29 19.86 8.33 1.65
N ARG A 30 20.87 9.17 1.89
CA ARG A 30 22.27 8.75 1.99
C ARG A 30 22.50 7.69 3.06
N ASP A 31 21.75 7.76 4.16
CA ASP A 31 21.83 6.81 5.28
C ASP A 31 21.24 5.42 4.98
N GLN A 32 20.48 5.28 3.88
CA GLN A 32 20.04 3.97 3.40
C GLN A 32 21.16 3.21 2.69
N ILE A 33 22.24 3.88 2.27
CA ILE A 33 23.39 3.23 1.62
C ILE A 33 24.45 2.89 2.69
N PRO A 34 24.92 1.63 2.76
CA PRO A 34 25.97 1.23 3.71
C PRO A 34 27.21 2.13 3.59
N GLN A 35 27.67 2.66 4.73
CA GLN A 35 28.85 3.52 4.80
C GLN A 35 30.00 2.80 5.52
N MET A 36 31.23 3.10 5.11
CA MET A 36 32.43 2.61 5.80
C MET A 36 32.45 3.13 7.24
N ASN A 37 32.73 2.24 8.20
CA ASN A 37 32.83 2.54 9.63
C ASN A 37 31.53 3.05 10.30
N THR A 38 30.37 2.85 9.70
CA THR A 38 29.07 3.16 10.29
C THR A 38 28.27 1.86 10.48
N PRO A 39 27.62 1.64 11.63
CA PRO A 39 26.70 0.53 11.80
C PRO A 39 25.61 0.57 10.73
N LEU A 40 25.34 -0.58 10.11
CA LEU A 40 24.30 -0.70 9.11
C LEU A 40 22.92 -0.60 9.78
N ASP A 41 22.12 0.39 9.38
CA ASP A 41 20.67 0.32 9.59
C ASP A 41 20.07 -0.63 8.55
N GLU A 42 19.86 -1.88 8.97
CA GLU A 42 19.30 -2.93 8.11
C GLU A 42 17.91 -2.56 7.57
N SER A 43 17.12 -1.77 8.31
CA SER A 43 15.80 -1.36 7.86
C SER A 43 15.90 -0.34 6.75
N ALA A 44 16.77 0.66 6.90
CA ALA A 44 17.01 1.69 5.90
C ALA A 44 17.61 1.08 4.62
N TYR A 45 18.60 0.19 4.74
CA TYR A 45 19.19 -0.45 3.56
C TYR A 45 18.22 -1.40 2.85
N ARG A 46 17.38 -2.12 3.60
CA ARG A 46 16.32 -2.95 3.02
C ARG A 46 15.34 -2.11 2.19
N GLU A 47 14.99 -0.92 2.63
CA GLU A 47 14.12 0.00 1.87
C GLU A 47 14.76 0.38 0.52
N PHE A 48 16.06 0.68 0.50
CA PHE A 48 16.81 0.93 -0.74
C PHE A 48 16.90 -0.31 -1.65
N LEU A 49 17.12 -1.50 -1.09
CA LEU A 49 17.10 -2.75 -1.85
C LEU A 49 15.72 -3.04 -2.45
N GLY A 50 14.64 -2.74 -1.70
CA GLY A 50 13.26 -2.84 -2.19
C GLY A 50 13.04 -1.94 -3.39
N LEU A 51 13.46 -0.67 -3.30
CA LEU A 51 13.42 0.28 -4.41
C LEU A 51 14.20 -0.25 -5.64
N CYS A 52 15.43 -0.75 -5.44
CA CYS A 52 16.20 -1.32 -6.55
C CYS A 52 15.49 -2.54 -7.18
N SER A 53 14.91 -3.42 -6.36
CA SER A 53 14.17 -4.61 -6.78
C SER A 53 12.95 -4.23 -7.63
N HIS A 54 12.19 -3.23 -7.17
CA HIS A 54 11.03 -2.66 -7.84
C HIS A 54 11.37 -2.16 -9.25
N GLU A 55 12.32 -1.22 -9.32
CA GLU A 55 12.71 -0.60 -10.59
C GLU A 55 13.40 -1.58 -11.54
N TYR A 56 14.11 -2.58 -11.02
CA TYR A 56 14.72 -3.62 -11.85
C TYR A 56 13.67 -4.55 -12.47
N PHE A 57 12.65 -4.94 -11.70
CA PHE A 57 11.56 -5.75 -12.21
C PHE A 57 10.77 -5.02 -13.30
N HIS A 58 10.68 -3.69 -13.21
CA HIS A 58 10.03 -2.89 -14.22
C HIS A 58 10.67 -2.96 -15.62
N ALA A 59 11.94 -3.36 -15.70
CA ALA A 59 12.59 -3.62 -16.97
C ALA A 59 11.83 -4.66 -17.81
N TRP A 60 11.11 -5.58 -17.18
CA TRP A 60 10.16 -6.49 -17.86
C TRP A 60 8.75 -5.91 -17.87
N LEU A 61 8.19 -5.62 -16.69
CA LEU A 61 6.81 -5.17 -16.52
C LEU A 61 6.77 -3.63 -16.49
N VAL A 62 6.09 -2.98 -17.44
CA VAL A 62 6.09 -1.54 -17.79
C VAL A 62 7.02 -1.20 -18.96
N LYS A 63 8.30 -1.63 -19.00
CA LYS A 63 9.19 -1.22 -20.11
C LYS A 63 9.15 -2.09 -21.36
N ARG A 64 8.79 -3.37 -21.23
CA ARG A 64 8.70 -4.34 -22.34
C ARG A 64 7.28 -4.87 -22.49
N ILE A 65 6.70 -5.32 -21.39
CA ILE A 65 5.28 -5.59 -21.27
C ILE A 65 4.65 -4.28 -20.82
N GLN A 66 3.67 -3.73 -21.53
CA GLN A 66 2.97 -2.52 -21.10
C GLN A 66 1.49 -2.58 -21.50
N PRO A 67 0.60 -1.75 -20.92
CA PRO A 67 -0.76 -1.61 -21.42
C PRO A 67 -0.74 -1.24 -22.91
N GLN A 68 -1.69 -1.77 -23.67
CA GLN A 68 -1.87 -1.38 -25.07
C GLN A 68 -2.13 0.13 -25.21
N ALA A 69 -2.77 0.75 -24.20
CA ALA A 69 -3.00 2.19 -24.13
C ALA A 69 -1.71 3.04 -24.15
N PHE A 70 -0.54 2.43 -23.89
CA PHE A 70 0.76 3.09 -23.90
C PHE A 70 1.54 2.85 -25.20
N GLN A 71 0.89 2.30 -26.24
CA GLN A 71 1.49 1.99 -27.54
C GLN A 71 0.81 2.72 -28.70
N PRO A 72 1.40 3.82 -29.22
CA PRO A 72 2.51 4.59 -28.65
C PRO A 72 2.06 5.46 -27.47
N TYR A 73 3.01 5.95 -26.68
CA TYR A 73 2.72 7.00 -25.68
C TYR A 73 2.33 8.31 -26.36
N GLN A 74 1.22 8.90 -25.96
CA GLN A 74 0.80 10.24 -26.38
C GLN A 74 1.15 11.24 -25.28
N LEU A 75 2.34 11.84 -25.34
CA LEU A 75 2.89 12.67 -24.24
C LEU A 75 2.26 14.07 -24.13
N ASP A 76 1.37 14.43 -25.06
CA ASP A 76 0.60 15.68 -25.06
C ASP A 76 -0.70 15.59 -24.24
N ARG A 77 -1.05 14.40 -23.75
CA ARG A 77 -2.31 14.13 -23.04
C ARG A 77 -2.18 13.02 -22.00
N ARG A 78 -3.24 12.85 -21.21
CA ARG A 78 -3.35 11.74 -20.25
C ARG A 78 -3.61 10.42 -20.99
N ASN A 79 -2.79 9.41 -20.71
CA ASN A 79 -2.97 8.07 -21.23
C ASN A 79 -3.63 7.23 -20.12
N HIS A 80 -4.92 6.96 -20.24
CA HIS A 80 -5.67 6.21 -19.23
C HIS A 80 -5.61 4.71 -19.47
N THR A 81 -5.47 3.94 -18.40
CA THR A 81 -5.60 2.47 -18.39
C THR A 81 -6.15 2.02 -17.04
N ARG A 82 -6.86 0.89 -17.00
CA ARG A 82 -7.28 0.25 -15.74
C ARG A 82 -6.30 -0.83 -15.27
N LEU A 83 -5.11 -0.94 -15.88
CA LEU A 83 -4.16 -2.03 -15.63
C LEU A 83 -2.99 -1.69 -14.69
N LEU A 84 -2.88 -0.51 -14.10
CA LEU A 84 -1.76 -0.18 -13.20
C LEU A 84 -1.70 -1.10 -11.98
N TRP A 85 -2.82 -1.68 -11.51
CA TRP A 85 -2.76 -2.72 -10.47
C TRP A 85 -2.02 -3.99 -10.92
N LEU A 86 -2.00 -4.29 -12.22
CA LEU A 86 -1.20 -5.38 -12.80
C LEU A 86 0.26 -4.94 -12.87
N PHE A 87 0.54 -3.77 -13.45
CA PHE A 87 1.91 -3.33 -13.73
C PHE A 87 2.66 -2.87 -12.48
N GLU A 88 2.05 -2.04 -11.66
CA GLU A 88 2.63 -1.50 -10.42
C GLU A 88 2.35 -2.43 -9.24
N GLY A 89 1.12 -2.91 -9.13
CA GLY A 89 0.72 -3.79 -8.03
C GLY A 89 1.44 -5.14 -8.03
N PHE A 90 1.61 -5.79 -9.19
CA PHE A 90 2.38 -7.04 -9.21
C PHE A 90 3.87 -6.76 -8.99
N THR A 91 4.40 -5.64 -9.49
CA THR A 91 5.77 -5.22 -9.19
C THR A 91 5.97 -5.03 -7.69
N SER A 92 5.04 -4.38 -6.99
CA SER A 92 5.01 -4.25 -5.52
C SER A 92 4.81 -5.54 -4.73
N TYR A 93 4.41 -6.64 -5.39
CA TYR A 93 4.43 -7.96 -4.77
C TYR A 93 5.77 -8.64 -4.99
N TYR A 94 6.31 -8.51 -6.20
CA TYR A 94 7.57 -9.15 -6.57
C TYR A 94 8.79 -8.45 -5.99
N ASP A 95 8.77 -7.15 -5.72
CA ASP A 95 9.93 -6.40 -5.21
C ASP A 95 10.41 -6.97 -3.85
N ASP A 96 9.52 -7.13 -2.89
CA ASP A 96 9.78 -7.73 -1.57
C ASP A 96 10.00 -9.25 -1.67
N LEU A 97 9.21 -9.94 -2.52
CA LEU A 97 9.35 -11.39 -2.71
C LEU A 97 10.72 -11.77 -3.31
N GLN A 98 11.26 -10.93 -4.20
CA GLN A 98 12.60 -11.11 -4.76
C GLN A 98 13.69 -10.94 -3.71
N LEU A 99 13.52 -10.02 -2.75
CA LEU A 99 14.46 -9.90 -1.63
C LEU A 99 14.46 -11.17 -0.77
N LEU A 100 13.30 -11.77 -0.53
CA LEU A 100 13.20 -13.07 0.15
C LEU A 100 13.87 -14.18 -0.66
N ARG A 101 13.52 -14.31 -1.94
CA ARG A 101 14.03 -15.37 -2.83
C ARG A 101 15.53 -15.27 -3.08
N SER A 102 16.08 -14.05 -3.09
CA SER A 102 17.53 -13.79 -3.16
C SER A 102 18.24 -13.86 -1.80
N LYS A 103 17.51 -14.21 -0.72
CA LYS A 103 18.03 -14.34 0.66
C LYS A 103 18.61 -13.04 1.22
N ARG A 104 18.15 -11.89 0.71
CA ARG A 104 18.49 -10.56 1.27
C ARG A 104 17.67 -10.23 2.50
N ILE A 105 16.51 -10.85 2.64
CA ILE A 105 15.68 -10.83 3.86
C ILE A 105 15.25 -12.26 4.20
N ASP A 106 14.96 -12.50 5.47
CA ASP A 106 14.38 -13.76 5.93
C ASP A 106 12.85 -13.79 5.78
N LEU A 107 12.24 -14.97 5.98
CA LEU A 107 10.80 -15.14 5.89
C LEU A 107 10.05 -14.27 6.90
N LYS A 108 10.57 -14.13 8.12
CA LYS A 108 9.95 -13.31 9.17
C LYS A 108 9.86 -11.84 8.75
N THR A 109 10.92 -11.32 8.15
CA THR A 109 10.98 -9.94 7.64
C THR A 109 10.02 -9.78 6.47
N TYR A 110 9.99 -10.72 5.52
CA TYR A 110 9.04 -10.68 4.40
C TYR A 110 7.58 -10.67 4.88
N LEU A 111 7.21 -11.56 5.81
CA LEU A 111 5.85 -11.60 6.36
C LEU A 111 5.48 -10.31 7.09
N LYS A 112 6.44 -9.67 7.77
CA LYS A 112 6.25 -8.35 8.40
C LYS A 112 5.99 -7.27 7.35
N LEU A 113 6.68 -7.28 6.21
CA LEU A 113 6.45 -6.32 5.12
C LEU A 113 5.05 -6.50 4.52
N VAL A 114 4.66 -7.75 4.23
CA VAL A 114 3.30 -8.09 3.76
C VAL A 114 2.24 -7.63 4.77
N ALA A 115 2.42 -7.94 6.06
CA ALA A 115 1.50 -7.53 7.11
C ALA A 115 1.43 -5.99 7.25
N ASN A 116 2.55 -5.28 7.12
CA ASN A 116 2.57 -3.81 7.17
C ASN A 116 1.79 -3.20 6.01
N ASN A 117 1.99 -3.68 4.78
CA ASN A 117 1.22 -3.25 3.61
C ASN A 117 -0.28 -3.55 3.81
N TRP A 118 -0.60 -4.78 4.22
CA TRP A 118 -1.99 -5.19 4.46
C TRP A 118 -2.70 -4.32 5.48
N ASN A 119 -2.07 -4.11 6.62
CA ASN A 119 -2.57 -3.26 7.69
C ASN A 119 -2.67 -1.79 7.27
N GLY A 120 -1.77 -1.31 6.42
CA GLY A 120 -1.84 0.02 5.82
C GLY A 120 -3.10 0.23 5.00
N ILE A 121 -3.47 -0.76 4.19
CA ILE A 121 -4.68 -0.75 3.39
C ILE A 121 -5.91 -0.79 4.29
N LEU A 122 -5.97 -1.70 5.27
CA LEU A 122 -7.12 -1.85 6.18
C LEU A 122 -7.41 -0.59 7.01
N ARG A 123 -6.41 0.23 7.32
CA ARG A 123 -6.58 1.52 7.99
C ARG A 123 -7.20 2.61 7.11
N GLY A 124 -7.16 2.47 5.78
CA GLY A 124 -7.70 3.45 4.84
C GLY A 124 -9.17 3.18 4.51
N PRO A 125 -10.10 4.11 4.80
CA PRO A 125 -11.51 3.93 4.44
C PRO A 125 -11.76 3.90 2.92
N GLY A 126 -10.92 4.59 2.14
CA GLY A 126 -11.02 4.63 0.67
C GLY A 126 -10.93 3.27 0.00
N ARG A 127 -10.36 2.26 0.67
CA ARG A 127 -10.27 0.88 0.17
C ARG A 127 -11.62 0.25 -0.18
N LEU A 128 -12.71 0.71 0.46
CA LEU A 128 -14.07 0.23 0.27
C LEU A 128 -14.89 1.08 -0.73
N LYS A 129 -14.32 2.20 -1.21
CA LYS A 129 -15.01 3.15 -2.09
C LYS A 129 -14.51 3.15 -3.54
N GLN A 130 -13.26 2.77 -3.75
CA GLN A 130 -12.65 2.73 -5.08
C GLN A 130 -12.12 1.33 -5.39
N SER A 131 -12.39 0.87 -6.62
CA SER A 131 -11.81 -0.37 -7.13
C SER A 131 -10.34 -0.16 -7.55
N LEU A 132 -9.59 -1.26 -7.71
CA LEU A 132 -8.22 -1.19 -8.24
C LEU A 132 -8.19 -0.69 -9.69
N ALA A 133 -9.17 -1.12 -10.49
CA ALA A 133 -9.33 -0.69 -11.88
C ALA A 133 -9.58 0.83 -11.98
N ASP A 134 -10.46 1.37 -11.14
CA ASP A 134 -10.76 2.81 -11.14
C ASP A 134 -9.60 3.62 -10.55
N SER A 135 -8.92 3.12 -9.53
CA SER A 135 -7.71 3.76 -8.99
C SER A 135 -6.62 3.90 -10.05
N SER A 136 -6.41 2.85 -10.85
CA SER A 136 -5.51 2.90 -12.01
C SER A 136 -5.94 3.94 -13.04
N PHE A 137 -7.23 3.99 -13.39
CA PHE A 137 -7.75 4.94 -14.38
C PHE A 137 -7.62 6.39 -13.91
N ASP A 138 -7.92 6.63 -12.64
CA ASP A 138 -7.91 7.95 -11.99
C ASP A 138 -6.52 8.40 -11.54
N ALA A 139 -5.45 7.65 -11.86
CA ALA A 139 -4.10 7.94 -11.37
C ALA A 139 -3.67 9.39 -11.63
N TRP A 140 -3.92 9.89 -12.85
CA TRP A 140 -3.61 11.26 -13.30
C TRP A 140 -4.24 12.39 -12.46
N THR A 141 -5.31 12.10 -11.72
CA THR A 141 -6.00 13.08 -10.88
C THR A 141 -5.88 12.66 -9.42
N LYS A 142 -6.61 11.63 -9.00
CA LYS A 142 -6.79 11.32 -7.57
C LYS A 142 -5.53 10.77 -6.89
N TYR A 143 -4.67 10.05 -7.60
CA TYR A 143 -3.48 9.46 -6.98
C TYR A 143 -2.29 10.42 -6.97
N TYR A 144 -1.99 11.05 -8.11
CA TYR A 144 -0.88 12.00 -8.23
C TYR A 144 -1.19 13.41 -7.71
N GLN A 145 -2.46 13.74 -7.46
CA GLN A 145 -2.88 14.99 -6.84
C GLN A 145 -3.62 14.69 -5.53
N ALA A 146 -2.89 14.08 -4.60
CA ALA A 146 -3.44 13.72 -3.29
C ALA A 146 -3.77 14.98 -2.47
N ASP A 147 -4.90 14.90 -1.78
CA ASP A 147 -5.44 15.91 -0.86
C ASP A 147 -5.75 15.27 0.50
N GLU A 148 -6.28 16.07 1.43
CA GLU A 148 -6.65 15.64 2.77
C GLU A 148 -7.72 14.55 2.83
N ASN A 149 -8.55 14.40 1.78
CA ASN A 149 -9.63 13.41 1.71
C ASN A 149 -9.22 12.14 0.95
N THR A 150 -8.05 12.13 0.32
CA THR A 150 -7.55 11.02 -0.48
C THR A 150 -7.57 9.68 0.29
N PRO A 151 -7.15 9.58 1.57
CA PRO A 151 -7.25 8.32 2.33
C PRO A 151 -8.68 7.78 2.49
N ASN A 152 -9.71 8.63 2.39
CA ASN A 152 -11.11 8.27 2.54
C ASN A 152 -11.78 7.92 1.21
N ALA A 153 -11.19 8.32 0.08
CA ALA A 153 -11.79 8.19 -1.25
C ALA A 153 -11.00 7.27 -2.19
N VAL A 154 -9.71 7.07 -1.95
CA VAL A 154 -8.78 6.43 -2.88
C VAL A 154 -8.14 5.21 -2.24
N VAL A 155 -7.83 4.22 -3.07
CA VAL A 155 -7.01 3.06 -2.69
C VAL A 155 -5.74 3.01 -3.51
N SER A 156 -4.62 2.59 -2.91
CA SER A 156 -3.36 2.45 -3.63
C SER A 156 -3.39 1.23 -4.56
N TYR A 157 -3.28 1.45 -5.88
CA TYR A 157 -3.11 0.36 -6.84
C TYR A 157 -1.75 -0.35 -6.72
N TYR A 158 -0.76 0.25 -6.05
CA TYR A 158 0.46 -0.43 -5.60
C TYR A 158 0.16 -1.38 -4.45
N GLY A 159 -0.30 -0.84 -3.31
CA GLY A 159 -0.45 -1.60 -2.07
C GLY A 159 -1.54 -2.68 -2.16
N LYS A 160 -2.75 -2.31 -2.57
CA LYS A 160 -3.86 -3.28 -2.73
C LYS A 160 -3.65 -4.16 -3.97
N GLY A 161 -2.91 -3.68 -4.98
CA GLY A 161 -2.46 -4.50 -6.11
C GLY A 161 -1.46 -5.58 -5.70
N ALA A 162 -0.53 -5.29 -4.78
CA ALA A 162 0.37 -6.29 -4.21
C ALA A 162 -0.37 -7.37 -3.41
N LEU A 163 -1.40 -7.00 -2.64
CA LEU A 163 -2.27 -7.98 -1.99
C LEU A 163 -3.10 -8.79 -2.99
N LEU A 164 -3.52 -8.17 -4.09
CA LEU A 164 -4.22 -8.87 -5.17
C LEU A 164 -3.31 -9.91 -5.81
N ALA A 165 -2.06 -9.55 -6.10
CA ALA A 165 -1.04 -10.47 -6.62
C ALA A 165 -0.80 -11.64 -5.66
N LEU A 166 -0.58 -11.36 -4.36
CA LEU A 166 -0.43 -12.39 -3.33
C LEU A 166 -1.67 -13.29 -3.26
N GLY A 167 -2.87 -12.71 -3.24
CA GLY A 167 -4.11 -13.46 -3.18
C GLY A 167 -4.31 -14.37 -4.39
N LEU A 168 -3.99 -13.87 -5.59
CA LEU A 168 -4.05 -14.65 -6.82
C LEU A 168 -3.01 -15.79 -6.81
N ASP A 169 -1.77 -15.53 -6.39
CA ASP A 169 -0.73 -16.56 -6.25
C ASP A 169 -1.20 -17.68 -5.31
N LEU A 170 -1.74 -17.34 -4.14
CA LEU A 170 -2.26 -18.30 -3.18
C LEU A 170 -3.46 -19.10 -3.74
N LYS A 171 -4.40 -18.45 -4.44
CA LYS A 171 -5.53 -19.16 -5.07
C LYS A 171 -5.07 -20.13 -6.17
N ILE A 172 -4.10 -19.72 -7.00
CA ILE A 172 -3.52 -20.59 -8.04
C ILE A 172 -2.84 -21.80 -7.39
N ARG A 173 -2.01 -21.57 -6.37
CA ARG A 173 -1.33 -22.65 -5.63
C ARG A 173 -2.32 -23.62 -4.99
N ASN A 174 -3.36 -23.11 -4.32
CA ASN A 174 -4.37 -23.95 -3.69
C ASN A 174 -5.15 -24.78 -4.73
N PHE A 175 -5.56 -24.15 -5.84
CA PHE A 175 -6.31 -24.82 -6.91
C PHE A 175 -5.48 -25.92 -7.59
N THR A 176 -4.19 -25.66 -7.81
CA THR A 176 -3.30 -26.56 -8.56
C THR A 176 -2.49 -27.50 -7.67
N LYS A 177 -2.71 -27.51 -6.35
CA LYS A 177 -1.92 -28.25 -5.36
C LYS A 177 -0.42 -27.94 -5.46
N ASN A 178 -0.09 -26.64 -5.50
CA ASN A 178 1.25 -26.07 -5.62
C ASN A 178 2.01 -26.41 -6.93
N ARG A 179 1.33 -26.90 -7.97
CA ARG A 179 1.98 -27.15 -9.27
C ARG A 179 2.22 -25.88 -10.07
N LEU A 180 1.33 -24.90 -9.95
CA LEU A 180 1.45 -23.59 -10.59
C LEU A 180 1.36 -22.47 -9.55
N SER A 181 1.73 -21.28 -9.98
CA SER A 181 1.81 -20.04 -9.20
C SER A 181 1.60 -18.81 -10.10
N LEU A 182 1.59 -17.63 -9.50
CA LEU A 182 1.60 -16.38 -10.25
C LEU A 182 2.81 -16.26 -11.18
N ASP A 183 3.94 -16.88 -10.84
CA ASP A 183 5.15 -16.88 -11.68
C ASP A 183 4.89 -17.49 -13.06
N ASP A 184 4.01 -18.50 -13.13
CA ASP A 184 3.65 -19.15 -14.39
C ASP A 184 2.82 -18.22 -15.28
N ILE A 185 1.96 -17.40 -14.67
CA ILE A 185 1.23 -16.32 -15.36
C ILE A 185 2.21 -15.25 -15.87
N ILE A 186 3.13 -14.78 -15.03
CA ILE A 186 4.11 -13.75 -15.42
C ILE A 186 5.00 -14.24 -16.57
N ARG A 187 5.44 -15.51 -16.53
CA ARG A 187 6.21 -16.10 -17.65
C ARG A 187 5.37 -16.17 -18.93
N ALA A 188 4.10 -16.55 -18.85
CA ALA A 188 3.22 -16.57 -20.02
C ALA A 188 2.98 -15.15 -20.58
N ILE A 189 2.79 -14.15 -19.72
CA ILE A 189 2.72 -12.74 -20.12
C ILE A 189 4.00 -12.32 -20.84
N TRP A 190 5.17 -12.66 -20.29
CA TRP A 190 6.46 -12.36 -20.91
C TRP A 190 6.57 -12.95 -22.32
N HIS A 191 6.23 -14.23 -22.50
CA HIS A 191 6.30 -14.86 -23.82
C HIS A 191 5.34 -14.24 -24.83
N LYS A 192 4.12 -13.90 -24.40
CA LYS A 192 3.08 -13.36 -25.30
C LYS A 192 3.25 -11.88 -25.62
N HIS A 193 3.68 -11.06 -24.64
CA HIS A 193 3.69 -9.60 -24.73
C HIS A 193 5.08 -9.00 -24.58
N GLY A 194 5.96 -9.60 -23.78
CA GLY A 194 7.32 -9.09 -23.55
C GLY A 194 8.30 -9.37 -24.69
N VAL A 195 8.16 -10.52 -25.35
CA VAL A 195 8.99 -10.92 -26.51
C VAL A 195 8.50 -10.25 -27.80
N THR A 196 7.19 -10.22 -28.01
CA THR A 196 6.55 -9.61 -29.20
C THR A 196 6.48 -8.09 -29.11
N LEU A 197 6.57 -7.55 -27.89
CA LEU A 197 6.36 -6.14 -27.56
C LEU A 197 4.92 -5.65 -27.83
N GLU A 198 3.97 -6.56 -28.00
CA GLU A 198 2.55 -6.22 -28.11
C GLU A 198 1.97 -5.89 -26.73
N GLY A 199 1.32 -4.73 -26.62
CA GLY A 199 0.72 -4.30 -25.37
C GLY A 199 -0.43 -5.20 -24.91
N ILE A 200 -0.67 -5.22 -23.60
CA ILE A 200 -1.79 -5.95 -23.00
C ILE A 200 -3.06 -5.09 -23.10
N ALA A 201 -4.10 -5.61 -23.75
CA ALA A 201 -5.44 -5.03 -23.72
C ALA A 201 -6.06 -5.15 -22.31
N GLU A 202 -7.07 -4.33 -22.00
CA GLU A 202 -7.70 -4.27 -20.66
C GLU A 202 -8.26 -5.64 -20.19
N ASP A 203 -8.64 -6.53 -21.11
CA ASP A 203 -9.12 -7.90 -20.85
C ASP A 203 -8.05 -8.98 -21.13
N GLY A 204 -6.85 -8.60 -21.57
CA GLY A 204 -5.83 -9.52 -22.09
C GLY A 204 -5.29 -10.51 -21.07
N LEU A 205 -5.43 -10.22 -19.77
CA LEU A 205 -5.03 -11.15 -18.70
C LEU A 205 -5.95 -12.37 -18.62
N ASP A 206 -7.21 -12.25 -19.00
CA ASP A 206 -8.20 -13.32 -18.88
C ASP A 206 -7.80 -14.55 -19.67
N THR A 207 -7.48 -14.36 -20.94
CA THR A 207 -7.05 -15.44 -21.82
C THR A 207 -5.79 -16.12 -21.28
N ILE A 208 -4.84 -15.34 -20.74
CA ILE A 208 -3.58 -15.88 -20.22
C ILE A 208 -3.83 -16.73 -18.97
N VAL A 209 -4.64 -16.25 -18.02
CA VAL A 209 -4.96 -16.99 -16.81
C VAL A 209 -5.61 -18.33 -17.14
N ILE A 210 -6.60 -18.34 -18.04
CA ILE A 210 -7.29 -19.59 -18.42
C ILE A 210 -6.37 -20.52 -19.22
N GLN A 211 -5.53 -19.99 -20.10
CA GLN A 211 -4.58 -20.79 -20.87
C GLN A 211 -3.54 -21.48 -19.98
N VAL A 212 -3.05 -20.80 -18.94
CA VAL A 212 -1.99 -21.34 -18.07
C VAL A 212 -2.55 -22.26 -16.99
N ILE A 213 -3.67 -21.88 -16.36
CA ILE A 213 -4.21 -22.61 -15.20
C ILE A 213 -5.23 -23.69 -15.61
N GLY A 214 -5.92 -23.50 -16.73
CA GLY A 214 -6.97 -24.37 -17.25
C GLY A 214 -8.38 -23.80 -17.11
N SER A 215 -9.31 -24.28 -17.95
CA SER A 215 -10.71 -23.83 -18.03
C SER A 215 -11.48 -23.95 -16.72
N ASP A 216 -11.13 -24.93 -15.89
CA ASP A 216 -11.78 -25.15 -14.59
C ASP A 216 -11.55 -24.00 -13.59
N PHE A 217 -10.54 -23.15 -13.83
CA PHE A 217 -10.29 -21.96 -13.01
C PHE A 217 -11.17 -20.76 -13.39
N THR A 218 -11.93 -20.83 -14.48
CA THR A 218 -12.71 -19.69 -15.03
C THR A 218 -13.65 -19.07 -14.01
N LYS A 219 -14.43 -19.89 -13.29
CA LYS A 219 -15.35 -19.40 -12.26
C LYS A 219 -14.59 -18.67 -11.15
N THR A 220 -13.53 -19.29 -10.64
CA THR A 220 -12.66 -18.73 -9.59
C THR A 220 -12.04 -17.40 -10.01
N TRP A 221 -11.60 -17.29 -11.27
CA TRP A 221 -11.01 -16.07 -11.83
C TRP A 221 -12.04 -14.95 -11.98
N ASN A 222 -13.22 -15.26 -12.54
CA ASN A 222 -14.29 -14.28 -12.71
C ASN A 222 -14.76 -13.72 -11.36
N GLU A 223 -15.00 -14.58 -10.36
CA GLU A 223 -15.34 -14.14 -9.01
C GLU A 223 -14.23 -13.27 -8.38
N PHE A 224 -12.97 -13.65 -8.59
CA PHE A 224 -11.82 -12.92 -8.06
C PHE A 224 -11.73 -11.50 -8.65
N LYS A 225 -11.81 -11.36 -9.99
CA LYS A 225 -11.77 -10.06 -10.64
C LYS A 225 -12.94 -9.17 -10.26
N THR A 226 -14.17 -9.72 -10.30
CA THR A 226 -15.38 -8.96 -10.01
C THR A 226 -15.34 -8.35 -8.62
N ARG A 227 -14.84 -9.08 -7.62
CA ARG A 227 -14.83 -8.60 -6.23
C ARG A 227 -13.64 -7.70 -5.91
N TYR A 228 -12.46 -8.01 -6.46
CA TYR A 228 -11.20 -7.42 -5.97
C TYR A 228 -10.49 -6.50 -6.97
N ILE A 229 -10.81 -6.60 -8.27
CA ILE A 229 -10.24 -5.70 -9.30
C ILE A 229 -11.25 -4.61 -9.65
N PHE A 230 -12.47 -5.01 -9.98
CA PHE A 230 -13.57 -4.12 -10.35
C PHE A 230 -14.49 -3.79 -9.17
N GLY A 231 -14.42 -4.58 -8.11
CA GLY A 231 -15.08 -4.31 -6.83
C GLY A 231 -14.13 -3.66 -5.82
N SER A 232 -14.69 -3.22 -4.71
CA SER A 232 -13.95 -2.56 -3.63
C SER A 232 -13.78 -3.44 -2.38
N GLU A 233 -14.13 -4.72 -2.46
CA GLU A 233 -14.04 -5.61 -1.30
C GLU A 233 -12.59 -5.79 -0.80
N ASP A 234 -12.45 -6.05 0.49
CA ASP A 234 -11.17 -6.42 1.08
C ASP A 234 -10.75 -7.83 0.63
N ILE A 235 -9.49 -8.01 0.27
CA ILE A 235 -8.94 -9.28 -0.21
C ILE A 235 -8.66 -10.17 1.01
N PRO A 236 -9.37 -11.32 1.18
CA PRO A 236 -9.30 -12.12 2.39
C PRO A 236 -8.11 -13.08 2.35
N VAL A 237 -6.89 -12.55 2.24
CA VAL A 237 -5.64 -13.33 2.09
C VAL A 237 -5.48 -14.39 3.19
N GLN A 238 -5.95 -14.12 4.41
CA GLN A 238 -5.93 -15.06 5.54
C GLN A 238 -6.67 -16.37 5.27
N ARG A 239 -7.66 -16.37 4.37
CA ARG A 239 -8.42 -17.58 4.01
C ARG A 239 -7.66 -18.48 3.04
N TRP A 240 -6.59 -17.98 2.43
CA TRP A 240 -5.84 -18.69 1.39
C TRP A 240 -4.38 -18.95 1.77
N LEU A 241 -3.96 -18.52 2.96
CA LEU A 241 -2.61 -18.79 3.47
C LEU A 241 -2.36 -20.31 3.56
N PRO A 242 -1.13 -20.77 3.29
CA PRO A 242 -0.76 -22.15 3.53
C PRO A 242 -0.69 -22.43 5.04
N ASN A 243 -0.83 -23.70 5.44
CA ASN A 243 -0.79 -24.10 6.85
C ASN A 243 0.51 -23.73 7.59
N THR A 244 1.58 -23.43 6.85
CA THR A 244 2.87 -22.98 7.39
C THR A 244 2.90 -21.52 7.77
N ILE A 245 1.86 -20.73 7.46
CA ILE A 245 1.75 -19.31 7.82
C ILE A 245 0.40 -19.06 8.49
N THR A 246 0.41 -18.37 9.63
CA THR A 246 -0.81 -18.00 10.33
C THR A 246 -0.98 -16.47 10.31
N ALA A 247 -2.19 -16.02 9.97
CA ALA A 247 -2.63 -14.65 10.23
C ALA A 247 -3.30 -14.58 11.60
N LYS A 248 -2.76 -13.78 12.51
CA LYS A 248 -3.33 -13.53 13.83
C LYS A 248 -3.81 -12.09 13.93
N PRO A 249 -4.94 -11.81 14.61
CA PRO A 249 -5.29 -10.44 14.97
C PRO A 249 -4.12 -9.77 15.69
N LYS A 250 -3.74 -8.58 15.24
CA LYS A 250 -2.64 -7.83 15.82
C LYS A 250 -3.03 -7.30 17.20
N SER A 251 -2.16 -7.52 18.17
CA SER A 251 -2.34 -6.93 19.50
C SER A 251 -1.96 -5.46 19.46
N HIS A 252 -2.79 -4.61 20.06
CA HIS A 252 -2.58 -3.17 20.15
C HIS A 252 -2.53 -2.72 21.61
N SER A 253 -1.56 -1.86 21.92
CA SER A 253 -1.56 -1.08 23.15
C SER A 253 -2.79 -0.18 23.22
N LYS A 254 -3.15 0.27 24.45
CA LYS A 254 -4.24 1.23 24.65
C LYS A 254 -4.05 2.48 23.78
N LEU A 255 -2.85 3.03 23.74
CA LEU A 255 -2.50 4.21 22.94
C LEU A 255 -2.75 3.98 21.45
N GLU A 256 -2.32 2.85 20.89
CA GLU A 256 -2.55 2.52 19.48
C GLU A 256 -4.04 2.39 19.16
N LYS A 257 -4.82 1.74 20.03
CA LYS A 257 -6.28 1.64 19.86
C LYS A 257 -6.93 3.02 19.84
N ILE A 258 -6.55 3.90 20.76
CA ILE A 258 -7.04 5.28 20.81
C ILE A 258 -6.66 6.05 19.54
N LYS A 259 -5.41 5.94 19.06
CA LYS A 259 -4.97 6.58 17.81
C LYS A 259 -5.75 6.08 16.59
N LEU A 260 -5.97 4.77 16.49
CA LEU A 260 -6.76 4.16 15.42
C LEU A 260 -8.21 4.65 15.46
N GLN A 261 -8.82 4.68 16.64
CA GLN A 261 -10.21 5.10 16.82
C GLN A 261 -10.40 6.60 16.60
N LEU A 262 -9.45 7.44 17.02
CA LEU A 262 -9.47 8.88 16.70
C LEU A 262 -9.49 9.09 15.19
N GLY A 263 -8.71 8.31 14.44
CA GLY A 263 -8.76 8.32 12.99
C GLY A 263 -8.28 9.65 12.40
N MET A 264 -7.16 10.21 12.89
CA MET A 264 -6.60 11.44 12.34
C MET A 264 -5.09 11.33 12.12
N ARG A 265 -4.58 12.12 11.17
CA ARG A 265 -3.15 12.34 10.96
C ARG A 265 -2.83 13.78 11.25
N HIS A 266 -1.61 14.06 11.68
CA HIS A 266 -1.22 15.41 12.08
C HIS A 266 0.25 15.70 11.76
N THR A 267 0.58 16.98 11.77
CA THR A 267 1.95 17.50 11.75
C THR A 267 2.11 18.61 12.77
N GLU A 268 3.35 18.99 13.06
CA GLU A 268 3.63 20.20 13.85
C GLU A 268 3.67 21.43 12.94
N VAL A 269 3.02 22.53 13.36
CA VAL A 269 3.18 23.85 12.74
C VAL A 269 3.25 24.90 13.85
N ASN A 270 4.37 25.61 13.96
CA ASN A 270 4.56 26.70 14.94
C ASN A 270 4.21 26.30 16.39
N GLY A 271 4.56 25.08 16.80
CA GLY A 271 4.24 24.54 18.13
C GLY A 271 2.79 24.06 18.32
N TRP A 272 1.93 24.16 17.30
CA TRP A 272 0.60 23.56 17.27
C TRP A 272 0.62 22.17 16.66
N LEU A 273 -0.31 21.33 17.11
CA LEU A 273 -0.65 20.10 16.39
C LEU A 273 -1.70 20.45 15.34
N LYS A 274 -1.30 20.45 14.07
CA LYS A 274 -2.19 20.68 12.93
C LYS A 274 -2.72 19.36 12.40
N ILE A 275 -4.04 19.21 12.34
CA ILE A 275 -4.67 18.06 11.70
C ILE A 275 -4.44 18.16 10.18
N THR A 276 -3.96 17.08 9.59
CA THR A 276 -3.71 16.98 8.14
C THR A 276 -4.75 16.12 7.44
N HIS A 277 -5.30 15.11 8.13
CA HIS A 277 -6.30 14.20 7.60
C HIS A 277 -7.23 13.78 8.74
N VAL A 278 -8.50 13.63 8.41
CA VAL A 278 -9.52 13.03 9.29
C VAL A 278 -10.12 11.86 8.52
N LEU A 279 -10.04 10.67 9.10
CA LEU A 279 -10.43 9.41 8.47
C LEU A 279 -11.89 9.09 8.77
N ASP A 280 -12.60 8.61 7.75
CA ASP A 280 -13.99 8.23 7.87
C ASP A 280 -14.22 7.14 8.94
N GLY A 281 -15.29 7.31 9.71
CA GLY A 281 -15.67 6.40 10.80
C GLY A 281 -14.88 6.59 12.10
N GLY A 282 -13.86 7.46 12.11
CA GLY A 282 -13.12 7.79 13.32
C GLY A 282 -13.83 8.79 14.23
N ALA A 283 -13.48 8.80 15.53
CA ALA A 283 -14.00 9.75 16.50
C ALA A 283 -13.74 11.21 16.14
N ALA A 284 -12.62 11.52 15.46
CA ALA A 284 -12.34 12.88 15.02
C ALA A 284 -13.37 13.36 13.97
N GLN A 285 -13.76 12.49 13.04
CA GLN A 285 -14.81 12.83 12.06
C GLN A 285 -16.15 13.05 12.76
N LEU A 286 -16.55 12.14 13.65
CA LEU A 286 -17.81 12.22 14.38
C LEU A 286 -17.89 13.50 15.23
N ALA A 287 -16.75 13.98 15.73
CA ALA A 287 -16.64 15.22 16.49
C ALA A 287 -16.66 16.50 15.63
N GLY A 288 -16.62 16.38 14.30
CA GLY A 288 -16.55 17.53 13.40
C GLY A 288 -15.16 18.18 13.27
N LEU A 289 -14.10 17.48 13.69
CA LEU A 289 -12.73 17.89 13.39
C LEU A 289 -12.47 17.77 11.90
N ALA A 290 -11.64 18.66 11.38
CA ALA A 290 -11.31 18.74 9.97
C ALA A 290 -9.79 18.93 9.76
N PRO A 291 -9.28 18.55 8.58
CA PRO A 291 -7.96 18.97 8.13
C PRO A 291 -7.83 20.50 8.20
N GLY A 292 -6.69 20.98 8.69
CA GLY A 292 -6.45 22.41 8.92
C GLY A 292 -6.56 22.80 10.38
N ASP A 293 -7.39 22.12 11.17
CA ASP A 293 -7.62 22.44 12.59
C ASP A 293 -6.32 22.40 13.40
N LEU A 294 -6.16 23.37 14.30
CA LEU A 294 -5.07 23.43 15.26
C LEU A 294 -5.58 22.96 16.62
N LEU A 295 -5.22 21.74 17.02
CA LEU A 295 -5.66 21.20 18.33
C LEU A 295 -4.99 21.98 19.46
N ALA A 296 -5.83 22.52 20.36
CA ALA A 296 -5.39 23.26 21.54
C ALA A 296 -5.30 22.34 22.76
N SER A 297 -6.38 21.62 23.08
CA SER A 297 -6.45 20.75 24.24
C SER A 297 -7.42 19.59 24.10
N ILE A 298 -7.17 18.53 24.88
CA ILE A 298 -8.13 17.44 25.12
C ILE A 298 -8.34 17.38 26.64
N ASN A 299 -9.59 17.44 27.09
CA ASN A 299 -9.98 17.49 28.51
C ASN A 299 -9.23 18.59 29.30
N GLY A 300 -9.03 19.76 28.68
CA GLY A 300 -8.31 20.90 29.28
C GLY A 300 -6.78 20.74 29.33
N GLU A 301 -6.23 19.58 28.91
CA GLU A 301 -4.78 19.41 28.81
C GLU A 301 -4.26 19.87 27.45
N ARG A 302 -3.27 20.77 27.45
CA ARG A 302 -2.63 21.27 26.23
C ARG A 302 -2.04 20.14 25.39
N VAL A 303 -2.39 20.13 24.11
CA VAL A 303 -1.89 19.18 23.11
C VAL A 303 -0.84 19.83 22.22
N THR A 304 0.23 19.08 21.96
CA THR A 304 1.26 19.36 20.95
C THR A 304 1.71 18.01 20.40
N THR A 305 2.42 17.97 19.27
CA THR A 305 2.98 16.71 18.73
C THR A 305 3.80 15.95 19.79
N ALA A 306 4.59 16.65 20.59
CA ALA A 306 5.41 16.04 21.65
C ALA A 306 4.61 15.54 22.87
N ARG A 307 3.41 16.08 23.10
CA ARG A 307 2.57 15.74 24.27
C ARG A 307 1.42 14.80 23.95
N LEU A 308 1.05 14.66 22.68
CA LEU A 308 -0.15 13.93 22.26
C LEU A 308 -0.21 12.54 22.90
N ASP A 309 0.85 11.75 22.78
CA ASP A 309 0.86 10.36 23.26
C ASP A 309 0.64 10.26 24.76
N LYS A 310 1.18 11.21 25.53
CA LYS A 310 0.97 11.30 26.98
C LYS A 310 -0.48 11.61 27.30
N VAL A 311 -1.06 12.61 26.62
CA VAL A 311 -2.47 13.01 26.81
C VAL A 311 -3.39 11.85 26.42
N LEU A 312 -3.18 11.21 25.27
CA LEU A 312 -4.00 10.08 24.82
C LEU A 312 -3.92 8.88 25.77
N THR A 313 -2.76 8.64 26.39
CA THR A 313 -2.59 7.52 27.34
C THR A 313 -3.39 7.72 28.63
N SER A 314 -3.56 8.97 29.09
CA SER A 314 -4.33 9.29 30.29
C SER A 314 -5.85 9.19 30.08
N LEU A 315 -6.33 9.18 28.82
CA LEU A 315 -7.76 9.10 28.51
C LEU A 315 -8.36 7.76 28.91
N ASN A 316 -9.56 7.78 29.47
CA ASN A 316 -10.34 6.56 29.67
C ASN A 316 -11.21 6.30 28.44
N PRO A 317 -11.22 5.07 27.90
CA PRO A 317 -12.20 4.67 26.89
C PRO A 317 -13.62 4.92 27.40
N GLU A 318 -14.57 5.16 26.49
CA GLU A 318 -15.99 5.40 26.81
C GLU A 318 -16.30 6.69 27.61
N GLN A 319 -15.27 7.43 28.03
CA GLN A 319 -15.43 8.77 28.58
C GLN A 319 -15.75 9.77 27.46
N VAL A 320 -16.64 10.73 27.75
CA VAL A 320 -16.82 11.92 26.92
C VAL A 320 -15.55 12.76 26.99
N LEU A 321 -14.91 12.95 25.84
CA LEU A 321 -13.75 13.80 25.65
C LEU A 321 -14.20 15.18 25.17
N THR A 322 -13.69 16.23 25.79
CA THR A 322 -13.82 17.60 25.28
C THR A 322 -12.57 17.97 24.51
N ILE A 323 -12.71 18.38 23.25
CA ILE A 323 -11.60 18.77 22.39
C ILE A 323 -11.78 20.25 22.03
N CYS A 324 -10.78 21.06 22.34
CA CYS A 324 -10.73 22.46 21.94
C CYS A 324 -9.71 22.62 20.80
N PHE A 325 -10.07 23.38 19.78
CA PHE A 325 -9.24 23.60 18.60
C PHE A 325 -9.52 24.96 17.97
N TYR A 326 -8.59 25.43 17.15
CA TYR A 326 -8.76 26.64 16.35
C TYR A 326 -8.97 26.28 14.89
N ARG A 327 -9.95 26.93 14.26
CA ARG A 327 -10.21 26.90 12.82
C ARG A 327 -10.40 28.34 12.35
N ASP A 328 -9.60 28.75 11.37
CA ASP A 328 -9.63 30.13 10.85
C ASP A 328 -9.58 31.19 11.97
N ASP A 329 -8.67 30.99 12.93
CA ASP A 329 -8.46 31.83 14.12
C ASP A 329 -9.65 31.96 15.09
N LEU A 330 -10.69 31.14 14.92
CA LEU A 330 -11.79 31.01 15.86
C LEU A 330 -11.63 29.77 16.73
N GLU A 331 -11.85 29.92 18.03
CA GLU A 331 -11.86 28.80 18.97
C GLU A 331 -13.18 28.02 18.86
N HIS A 332 -13.05 26.71 18.82
CA HIS A 332 -14.15 25.76 18.80
C HIS A 332 -13.96 24.72 19.89
N GLU A 333 -15.08 24.21 20.36
CA GLU A 333 -15.15 23.07 21.27
C GLU A 333 -16.06 22.01 20.67
N CYS A 334 -15.62 20.76 20.70
CA CYS A 334 -16.46 19.60 20.38
C CYS A 334 -16.30 18.49 21.42
N MET A 335 -17.27 17.59 21.43
CA MET A 335 -17.24 16.41 22.29
C MET A 335 -17.24 15.13 21.46
N THR A 336 -16.53 14.11 21.93
CA THR A 336 -16.51 12.80 21.30
C THR A 336 -16.33 11.68 22.33
N VAL A 337 -16.60 10.44 21.93
CA VAL A 337 -16.39 9.25 22.75
C VAL A 337 -15.51 8.27 21.99
N LEU A 338 -14.55 7.66 22.68
CA LEU A 338 -13.71 6.62 22.08
C LEU A 338 -14.39 5.25 22.23
N ASP A 339 -14.92 4.70 21.14
CA ASP A 339 -15.42 3.32 21.05
C ASP A 339 -14.32 2.39 20.51
N LEU A 340 -13.57 1.77 21.42
CA LEU A 340 -12.44 0.90 21.07
C LEU A 340 -12.87 -0.46 20.50
N ASN A 341 -14.18 -0.73 20.33
CA ASN A 341 -14.69 -1.91 19.65
C ASN A 341 -14.81 -1.69 18.13
N GLN A 342 -14.80 -0.44 17.67
CA GLN A 342 -14.87 -0.08 16.25
C GLN A 342 -13.49 0.30 15.72
N LEU A 343 -12.63 -0.70 15.57
CA LEU A 343 -11.28 -0.52 15.01
C LEU A 343 -11.17 -1.21 13.65
N PRO A 344 -10.37 -0.66 12.72
CA PRO A 344 -10.03 -1.40 11.52
C PRO A 344 -9.30 -2.70 11.89
N ASP A 345 -9.63 -3.79 11.20
CA ASP A 345 -8.92 -5.05 11.36
C ASP A 345 -7.42 -4.85 11.13
N GLN A 346 -6.60 -5.52 11.94
CA GLN A 346 -5.15 -5.52 11.80
C GLN A 346 -4.63 -6.93 12.09
N PHE A 347 -3.63 -7.36 11.33
CA PHE A 347 -3.10 -8.73 11.39
C PHE A 347 -1.57 -8.75 11.48
N ASP A 348 -1.05 -9.71 12.24
CA ASP A 348 0.34 -10.14 12.14
C ASP A 348 0.41 -11.45 11.35
N LEU A 349 1.39 -11.55 10.46
CA LEU A 349 1.71 -12.79 9.74
C LEU A 349 2.93 -13.43 10.37
N ILE A 350 2.80 -14.69 10.80
CA ILE A 350 3.88 -15.44 11.44
C ILE A 350 4.04 -16.82 10.78
N PRO A 351 5.27 -17.36 10.71
CA PRO A 351 5.46 -18.77 10.42
C PRO A 351 4.78 -19.61 11.50
N THR A 352 4.08 -20.66 11.09
CA THR A 352 3.58 -21.70 12.00
C THR A 352 4.79 -22.47 12.54
N ALA A 353 4.79 -22.70 13.85
CA ALA A 353 5.85 -23.43 14.56
C ALA A 353 5.88 -24.91 14.18
#